data_AF-A0A6P1KS82-F1
#
_entry.id   AF-A0A6P1KS82-F1
#
_cell.length_a   1.000
_cell.length_b   1.000
_cell.length_c   1.000
_cell.angle_alpha   90.00
_cell.angle_beta   90.00
_cell.angle_gamma   90.00
#
_symmetry.space_group_name_H-M   'P 1'
#
loop_
_entity.id
_entity.type
_entity.pdbx_description
1 polymer ?
#
loop_
_entity_poly.entity_id
_entity_poly.type
_entity_poly.pdbx_seq_one_letter_code
_entity_poly.pdbx_strand_id
1 'polypeptide(L)' 'MTKTTENTFGLGMTNEDWFNLGKSDAWAGKAKLAPEEDSQAASMYDLGYCEGKIKRPPTKISQYPTAYLN' A
#
# COMPACT_ATOMS: atom_id res chain seq x y z
N MET A 1 -14.31 4.09 -17.08
CA MET A 1 -15.07 3.21 -16.15
C MET A 1 -14.41 3.31 -14.78
N THR A 2 -14.94 4.13 -13.87
CA THR A 2 -14.48 4.16 -12.47
C THR A 2 -15.51 3.40 -11.64
N LYS A 3 -15.41 2.06 -11.65
CA LYS A 3 -16.16 1.24 -10.70
C LYS A 3 -15.44 1.31 -9.37
N THR A 4 -15.64 2.41 -8.64
CA THR A 4 -15.32 2.44 -7.21
C THR A 4 -16.37 1.56 -6.55
N THR A 5 -16.00 0.31 -6.30
CA THR A 5 -16.84 -0.65 -5.59
C THR A 5 -16.93 -0.19 -4.14
N GLU A 6 -17.91 0.68 -3.87
CA GLU A 6 -18.41 1.03 -2.54
C GLU A 6 -19.06 -0.20 -1.93
N ASN A 7 -18.24 -1.16 -1.51
CA ASN A 7 -18.71 -2.26 -0.69
C ASN A 7 -18.29 -1.92 0.73
N THR A 8 -19.22 -1.28 1.43
CA THR A 8 -19.07 -0.82 2.79
C THR A 8 -19.10 -2.05 3.69
N PHE A 9 -17.95 -2.46 4.24
CA PHE A 9 -17.87 -3.66 5.08
C PHE A 9 -17.34 -3.37 6.48
N GLY A 10 -17.80 -4.19 7.44
CA GLY A 10 -17.38 -4.32 8.84
C GLY A 10 -17.53 -3.09 9.74
N LEU A 11 -17.14 -1.92 9.26
CA LEU A 11 -16.98 -0.68 10.03
C LEU A 11 -17.38 0.59 9.26
N GLY A 12 -18.07 0.47 8.12
CA GLY A 12 -18.45 1.65 7.32
C GLY A 12 -17.34 2.14 6.38
N MET A 13 -16.19 1.45 6.33
CA MET A 13 -15.03 1.82 5.51
C MET A 13 -15.08 1.16 4.13
N THR A 14 -14.65 1.90 3.11
CA THR A 14 -14.49 1.39 1.75
C THR A 14 -13.17 0.63 1.60
N ASN A 15 -13.00 -0.08 0.49
CA ASN A 15 -11.72 -0.70 0.13
C ASN A 15 -10.58 0.34 0.12
N GLU A 16 -10.82 1.51 -0.47
CA GLU A 16 -9.81 2.57 -0.55
C GLU A 16 -9.42 3.08 0.84
N ASP A 17 -10.37 3.17 1.78
CA ASP A 17 -10.09 3.55 3.16
C ASP A 17 -9.20 2.52 3.86
N TRP A 18 -9.48 1.22 3.70
CA TRP A 18 -8.65 0.15 4.25
C TRP A 18 -7.23 0.17 3.69
N PHE A 19 -7.09 0.37 2.37
CA PHE A 19 -5.81 0.52 1.72
C PHE A 19 -5.01 1.71 2.28
N ASN A 20 -5.64 2.88 2.35
CA ASN A 20 -5.00 4.09 2.86
C ASN A 20 -4.65 3.98 4.35
N LEU A 21 -5.48 3.30 5.15
CA LEU A 21 -5.20 3.01 6.55
C LEU A 21 -3.94 2.15 6.70
N GLY A 22 -3.85 1.04 5.96
CA GLY A 22 -2.67 0.17 5.99
C GLY A 22 -1.40 0.92 5.60
N LYS A 23 -1.46 1.74 4.55
CA LYS A 23 -0.33 2.56 4.10
C LYS A 23 0.11 3.58 5.15
N SER A 24 -0.84 4.24 5.79
CA SER A 24 -0.59 5.19 6.89
C SER A 24 0.06 4.52 8.10
N ASP A 25 -0.43 3.35 8.51
CA ASP A 25 0.14 2.59 9.62
C ASP A 25 1.58 2.12 9.34
N ALA A 26 1.88 1.72 8.11
CA ALA A 26 3.23 1.40 7.68
C ALA A 26 4.17 2.60 7.75
N TRP A 27 3.72 3.79 7.31
CA TRP A 27 4.49 5.04 7.43
C TRP A 27 4.71 5.45 8.89
N ALA A 28 3.72 5.24 9.75
CA ALA A 28 3.83 5.46 11.19
C ALA A 28 4.70 4.41 11.91
N GLY A 29 5.16 3.36 11.21
CA GLY A 29 5.96 2.28 11.78
C GLY A 29 5.20 1.37 12.75
N LYS A 30 3.86 1.38 12.70
CA LYS A 30 3.03 0.54 13.56
C LYS A 30 3.12 -0.93 13.17
N ALA A 31 2.81 -1.80 14.13
CA ALA A 31 2.58 -3.21 13.84
C ALA A 31 1.35 -3.37 12.94
N LYS A 32 1.35 -4.42 12.13
CA LYS A 32 0.26 -4.74 11.20
C LYS A 32 -0.96 -5.20 12.00
N LEU A 33 -2.10 -4.53 11.85
CA LEU A 33 -3.36 -4.84 12.52
C LEU A 33 -4.49 -4.90 11.49
N ALA A 34 -4.47 -5.95 10.67
CA ALA A 34 -5.53 -6.20 9.70
C ALA A 34 -6.81 -6.71 10.40
N PRO A 35 -8.01 -6.35 9.92
CA PRO A 35 -9.26 -6.88 10.46
C PRO A 35 -9.35 -8.41 10.25
N GLU A 36 -9.77 -9.15 11.28
CA GLU A 36 -9.83 -10.62 11.25
C GLU A 36 -11.14 -11.16 10.63
N GLU A 37 -12.23 -10.40 10.78
CA GLU A 37 -13.60 -10.84 10.44
C GLU A 37 -13.98 -10.56 8.97
N ASP A 38 -13.17 -9.77 8.26
CA ASP A 38 -13.42 -9.38 6.88
C ASP A 38 -12.17 -9.60 6.02
N SER A 39 -12.18 -10.72 5.30
CA SER A 39 -11.09 -11.11 4.40
C SER A 39 -10.77 -10.10 3.30
N GLN A 40 -11.77 -9.33 2.84
CA GLN A 40 -11.56 -8.33 1.79
C GLN A 40 -10.90 -7.08 2.37
N ALA A 41 -11.42 -6.57 3.48
CA ALA A 41 -10.80 -5.47 4.21
C ALA A 41 -9.37 -5.81 4.65
N ALA A 42 -9.14 -7.04 5.13
CA ALA A 42 -7.81 -7.53 5.50
C ALA A 42 -6.85 -7.48 4.32
N SER A 43 -7.28 -8.01 3.17
CA SER A 43 -6.47 -8.00 1.95
C SER A 43 -6.12 -6.58 1.50
N MET A 44 -7.08 -5.66 1.62
CA MET A 44 -6.89 -4.28 1.18
C MET A 44 -5.96 -3.48 2.10
N TYR A 45 -6.12 -3.65 3.42
CA TYR A 45 -5.19 -3.13 4.42
C TYR A 45 -3.77 -3.67 4.20
N ASP A 46 -3.65 -4.97 3.95
CA ASP A 46 -2.36 -5.64 3.72
C ASP A 46 -1.62 -5.07 2.52
N LEU A 47 -2.33 -4.84 1.41
CA LEU A 47 -1.78 -4.22 0.21
C LEU A 47 -1.22 -2.83 0.49
N GLY A 48 -2.01 -1.96 1.14
CA GLY A 48 -1.59 -0.61 1.49
C GLY A 48 -0.40 -0.60 2.45
N TYR A 49 -0.41 -1.46 3.46
CA TYR A 49 0.67 -1.58 4.42
C TYR A 49 1.98 -2.07 3.78
N CYS A 50 1.90 -2.99 2.82
CA CYS A 50 3.06 -3.39 2.01
C CYS A 50 3.61 -2.22 1.20
N GLU A 51 2.75 -1.44 0.54
CA GLU A 51 3.17 -0.28 -0.25
C GLU A 51 3.84 0.79 0.63
N GLY A 52 3.28 1.07 1.81
CA GLY A 52 3.85 2.02 2.77
C GLY A 52 5.23 1.61 3.31
N LYS A 53 5.57 0.31 3.29
CA LYS A 53 6.89 -0.20 3.68
C LYS A 53 7.96 -0.06 2.59
N ILE A 54 7.60 0.29 1.36
CA ILE A 54 8.55 0.45 0.26
C ILE A 54 9.40 1.72 0.51
N LYS A 55 10.55 1.55 1.19
CA LYS A 55 11.49 2.64 1.52
C LYS A 55 12.39 3.08 0.37
N ARG A 56 12.41 2.33 -0.74
CA ARG A 56 13.26 2.59 -1.90
C ARG A 56 12.42 2.54 -3.17
N PRO A 57 12.67 3.40 -4.16
CA PRO A 57 12.04 3.23 -5.46
C PRO A 57 12.34 1.81 -5.98
N PRO A 58 11.33 1.10 -6.54
CA PRO A 58 11.49 -0.27 -7.02
C PRO A 58 12.56 -0.39 -8.12
N THR A 59 12.89 0.73 -8.76
CA THR A 59 13.95 0.84 -9.75
C THR A 59 15.17 1.53 -9.14
N LYS A 60 16.26 0.78 -8.95
CA LYS A 60 17.61 1.38 -8.94
C LYS A 60 17.88 1.88 -10.35
N ILE A 61 17.54 3.12 -10.65
CA ILE A 61 18.03 3.76 -11.88
C ILE A 61 19.53 3.94 -11.67
N SER A 62 20.35 3.08 -12.28
CA SER A 62 21.80 3.28 -12.34
C SER A 62 22.06 4.50 -13.22
N GLN A 63 22.00 5.69 -12.63
CA GLN A 63 22.26 6.96 -13.30
C GLN A 63 23.77 7.21 -13.38
N TYR A 64 24.48 6.35 -14.12
CA TYR A 64 25.76 6.70 -14.73
C TYR A 64 25.67 6.34 -16.21
N PRO A 65 25.49 7.31 -17.12
CA PRO A 65 25.88 7.08 -18.51
C PRO A 65 27.38 6.83 -18.51
N THR A 66 27.80 5.80 -19.23
CA THR A 66 29.21 5.48 -19.49
C THR A 66 29.88 6.71 -20.12
N ALA A 67 30.51 7.55 -19.30
CA ALA A 67 31.28 8.68 -19.79
C ALA A 67 32.64 8.15 -20.29
N TYR A 68 32.80 8.20 -21.61
CA TYR A 68 34.02 8.35 -22.40
C TYR A 68 35.31 7.74 -21.80
N LEU A 69 35.70 6.57 -22.30
CA LEU A 69 37.10 6.15 -22.30
C LEU A 69 37.79 6.83 -23.50
N ASN A 70 38.83 7.59 -23.18
CA ASN A 70 39.79 8.22 -24.11
C ASN A 70 40.55 7.18 -24.93
#